data_AF-A0A3Q9IYR3-F1
#
_entry.id   AF-A0A3Q9IYR3-F1
#
_cell.length_a   1.000
_cell.length_b   1.000
_cell.length_c   1.000
_cell.angle_alpha   90.00
_cell.angle_beta   90.00
_cell.angle_gamma   90.00
#
_symmetry.space_group_name_H-M   'P 1'
#
loop_
_entity.id
_entity.type
_entity.pdbx_description
1 polymer ?
#
loop_
_entity_poly.entity_id
_entity_poly.type
_entity_poly.pdbx_seq_one_letter_code
_entity_poly.pdbx_strand_id
1 'polypeptide(L)'
;MSRPIPGQYSHISKAGVVPVESVVALLFVAAMAVRVNMPLFLPWNVVVALLVFPIAARHLTKFEWMLPVAVGSVAAGLAGVFLTEASTDPTSFNVLVSNASRVLGWGLVLSAMLWARSVAGVPKMLLAFAVGQLLSLGLNGVSTDNAWKFSLSFPVILLTLSLPVLVRSRVAQLVACLALAAVSVASDSRSSAGFLLISIALVLSQGAGDGSLRSIAMRRWLVVVRIGAVALGAFFLLQAALLEGFLGEQAEARTAYQIQNGGSVLAGGRPEMGASVALILAKPFGYGAGAVPEPSDILVAKGGMSTLGYDPNNGYVENYMFGRGFEVHSVLGNLWIQFGILGAIFAIAVAILLVRGAAHQLALGTATAVMVYLAIRGVWDIAFSPTLSSFIVMPLALAAVAVPKVAARHGDPLSGDGLRARDRASRRSA
;
A
#
# COMPACT_ATOMS: atom_id res chain seq x y z
N MET A 1 -5.63 51.81 40.48
CA MET A 1 -5.28 52.16 39.08
C MET A 1 -4.51 50.99 38.49
N SER A 2 -5.18 50.14 37.72
CA SER A 2 -4.56 49.06 36.95
C SER A 2 -5.40 48.85 35.69
N ARG A 3 -4.86 49.26 34.54
CA ARG A 3 -5.54 49.13 33.23
C ARG A 3 -5.66 47.66 32.85
N PRO A 4 -6.77 47.21 32.22
CA PRO A 4 -6.79 45.91 31.57
C PRO A 4 -6.02 45.99 30.24
N ILE A 5 -5.16 45.01 30.00
CA ILE A 5 -4.41 44.83 28.75
C ILE A 5 -5.38 44.26 27.70
N PRO A 6 -5.63 44.94 26.57
CA PRO A 6 -6.40 44.39 25.47
C PRO A 6 -5.45 43.65 24.51
N GLY A 7 -5.71 42.36 24.24
CA GLY A 7 -4.92 41.64 23.23
C GLY A 7 -4.92 40.11 23.33
N GLN A 8 -6.00 39.47 23.75
CA GLN A 8 -6.22 38.07 23.39
C GLN A 8 -7.08 38.05 22.12
N TYR A 9 -6.42 37.87 20.97
CA TYR A 9 -7.10 37.43 19.76
C TYR A 9 -7.65 36.03 20.00
N SER A 10 -8.91 35.97 20.41
CA SER A 10 -9.73 34.79 20.34
C SER A 10 -9.90 34.41 18.86
N HIS A 11 -9.08 33.48 18.38
CA HIS A 11 -9.45 32.67 17.23
C HIS A 11 -10.63 31.78 17.64
N ILE A 12 -11.82 32.37 17.63
CA ILE A 12 -13.07 31.63 17.55
C ILE A 12 -13.01 30.92 16.20
N SER A 13 -12.64 29.63 16.23
CA SER A 13 -12.74 28.76 15.07
C SER A 13 -14.20 28.70 14.66
N LYS A 14 -14.56 29.36 13.56
CA LYS A 14 -15.87 29.21 12.94
C LYS A 14 -16.09 27.71 12.68
N ALA A 15 -17.10 27.16 13.33
CA ALA A 15 -17.56 25.79 13.12
C ALA A 15 -17.98 25.58 11.65
N GLY A 16 -17.58 24.46 11.06
CA GLY A 16 -18.36 23.77 10.02
C GLY A 16 -17.97 23.94 8.55
N VAL A 17 -17.22 24.96 8.13
CA VAL A 17 -16.90 25.13 6.70
C VAL A 17 -15.67 24.30 6.33
N VAL A 18 -15.89 23.23 5.55
CA VAL A 18 -14.78 22.51 4.91
C VAL A 18 -14.14 23.45 3.88
N PRO A 19 -12.81 23.72 3.95
CA PRO A 19 -12.15 24.58 2.98
C PRO A 19 -12.37 24.06 1.56
N VAL A 20 -12.59 24.96 0.60
CA VAL A 20 -12.82 24.61 -0.82
C VAL A 20 -11.68 23.75 -1.35
N GLU A 21 -10.43 24.07 -0.99
CA GLU A 21 -9.25 23.26 -1.36
C GLU A 21 -9.37 21.81 -0.88
N SER A 22 -9.88 21.57 0.33
CA SER A 22 -10.10 20.23 0.85
C SER A 22 -11.17 19.48 0.06
N VAL A 23 -12.27 20.15 -0.33
CA VAL A 23 -13.32 19.53 -1.15
C VAL A 23 -12.76 19.14 -2.52
N VAL A 24 -12.06 20.05 -3.18
CA VAL A 24 -11.44 19.80 -4.50
C VAL A 24 -10.47 18.63 -4.42
N ALA A 25 -9.55 18.63 -3.44
CA ALA A 25 -8.59 17.54 -3.30
C ALA A 25 -9.27 16.17 -3.11
N LEU A 26 -10.34 16.11 -2.31
CA LEU A 26 -11.12 14.89 -2.09
C LEU A 26 -11.87 14.43 -3.35
N LEU A 27 -12.42 15.36 -4.15
CA LEU A 27 -13.05 15.02 -5.43
C LEU A 27 -12.04 14.40 -6.41
N PHE A 28 -10.82 14.94 -6.49
CA PHE A 28 -9.76 14.35 -7.30
C PHE A 28 -9.35 12.96 -6.79
N VAL A 29 -9.28 12.75 -5.47
CA VAL A 29 -9.03 11.42 -4.90
C VAL A 29 -10.13 10.42 -5.24
N ALA A 30 -11.40 10.82 -5.14
CA ALA A 30 -12.52 9.97 -5.55
C ALA A 30 -12.46 9.67 -7.05
N ALA A 31 -12.21 10.66 -7.90
CA ALA A 31 -12.08 10.49 -9.34
C ALA A 31 -10.95 9.53 -9.72
N MET A 32 -9.77 9.64 -9.09
CA MET A 32 -8.65 8.72 -9.32
C MET A 32 -8.96 7.27 -8.94
N ALA A 33 -9.90 7.04 -8.02
CA ALA A 33 -10.28 5.70 -7.59
C ALA A 33 -11.30 5.03 -8.53
N VAL A 34 -11.95 5.78 -9.42
CA VAL A 34 -12.87 5.22 -10.43
C VAL A 34 -12.06 4.51 -11.51
N ARG A 35 -12.45 3.29 -11.89
CA ARG A 35 -11.85 2.59 -13.03
C ARG A 35 -12.57 2.98 -14.32
N VAL A 36 -11.82 3.58 -15.23
CA VAL A 36 -12.27 3.95 -16.58
C VAL A 36 -11.31 3.33 -17.57
N ASN A 37 -11.83 2.62 -18.56
CA ASN A 37 -11.05 2.07 -19.66
C ASN A 37 -10.70 3.20 -20.63
N MET A 38 -9.42 3.57 -20.69
CA MET A 38 -8.92 4.59 -21.62
C MET A 38 -8.26 3.95 -22.85
N PRO A 39 -8.21 4.66 -23.99
CA PRO A 39 -7.38 4.26 -25.12
C PRO A 39 -5.92 3.99 -24.70
N LEU A 40 -5.25 3.07 -25.38
CA LEU A 40 -3.88 2.63 -25.08
C LEU A 40 -3.69 2.06 -23.66
N PHE A 41 -4.78 1.70 -22.97
CA PHE A 41 -4.76 1.22 -21.58
C PHE A 41 -4.09 2.20 -20.61
N LEU A 42 -4.13 3.51 -20.93
CA LEU A 42 -3.57 4.55 -20.08
C LEU A 42 -4.29 4.56 -18.72
N PRO A 43 -3.57 4.55 -17.59
CA PRO A 43 -4.22 4.54 -16.29
C PRO A 43 -4.97 5.85 -16.04
N TRP A 44 -6.29 5.77 -15.88
CA TRP A 44 -7.14 6.94 -15.62
C TRP A 44 -6.68 7.77 -14.41
N ASN A 45 -6.27 7.10 -13.34
CA ASN A 45 -5.77 7.74 -12.14
C ASN A 45 -4.53 8.62 -12.40
N VAL A 46 -3.67 8.24 -13.36
CA VAL A 46 -2.49 9.02 -13.75
C VAL A 46 -2.90 10.29 -14.48
N VAL A 47 -3.88 10.20 -15.39
CA VAL A 47 -4.42 11.37 -16.11
C VAL A 47 -5.01 12.39 -15.12
N VAL A 48 -5.86 11.92 -14.20
CA VAL A 48 -6.47 12.77 -13.18
C VAL A 48 -5.42 13.38 -12.26
N ALA A 49 -4.41 12.61 -11.85
CA ALA A 49 -3.31 13.11 -11.01
C ALA A 49 -2.47 14.18 -11.72
N LEU A 50 -2.26 14.04 -13.03
CA LEU A 50 -1.50 15.00 -13.83
C LEU A 50 -2.14 16.40 -13.81
N LEU A 51 -3.48 16.47 -13.87
CA LEU A 51 -4.22 17.74 -13.83
C LEU A 51 -3.96 18.56 -12.55
N VAL A 52 -3.68 17.89 -11.44
CA VAL A 52 -3.42 18.53 -10.14
C VAL A 52 -1.95 18.51 -9.74
N PHE A 53 -1.08 17.98 -10.58
CA PHE A 53 0.34 17.85 -10.26
C PHE A 53 1.02 19.19 -9.90
N PRO A 54 0.79 20.33 -10.61
CA PRO A 54 1.45 21.59 -10.28
C PRO A 54 1.21 22.06 -8.84
N ILE A 55 0.01 21.81 -8.30
CA ILE A 55 -0.35 22.17 -6.93
C ILE A 55 0.01 21.06 -5.92
N ALA A 56 -0.02 19.81 -6.35
CA ALA A 56 0.19 18.65 -5.49
C ALA A 56 1.67 18.30 -5.27
N ALA A 57 2.55 18.58 -6.25
CA ALA A 57 3.97 18.21 -6.22
C ALA A 57 4.70 18.74 -4.97
N ARG A 58 4.38 19.95 -4.52
CA ARG A 58 4.95 20.55 -3.30
C ARG A 58 4.68 19.76 -2.03
N HIS A 59 3.73 18.83 -2.03
CA HIS A 59 3.44 17.99 -0.87
C HIS A 59 4.41 16.81 -0.75
N LEU A 60 5.09 16.40 -1.82
CA LEU A 60 6.13 15.36 -1.76
C LEU A 60 7.28 15.74 -0.83
N THR A 61 7.60 17.04 -0.70
CA THR A 61 8.70 17.51 0.14
C THR A 61 8.32 17.62 1.61
N LYS A 62 7.03 17.63 1.95
CA LYS A 62 6.50 17.74 3.33
C LYS A 62 6.59 16.45 4.12
N PHE A 63 6.80 15.32 3.44
CA PHE A 63 6.88 14.00 4.04
C PHE A 63 8.26 13.39 3.78
N GLU A 64 8.74 12.60 4.73
CA GLU A 64 10.03 11.93 4.61
C GLU A 64 10.00 10.93 3.45
N TRP A 65 11.04 10.93 2.62
CA TRP A 65 11.27 9.99 1.51
C TRP A 65 10.24 9.96 0.37
N MET A 66 9.15 10.75 0.44
CA MET A 66 8.14 10.75 -0.61
C MET A 66 8.67 11.31 -1.94
N LEU A 67 9.47 12.38 -1.90
CA LEU A 67 10.13 12.90 -3.11
C LEU A 67 11.14 11.88 -3.70
N PRO A 68 12.11 11.34 -2.94
CA PRO A 68 13.00 10.29 -3.44
C PRO A 68 12.28 9.11 -4.08
N VAL A 69 11.19 8.63 -3.49
CA VAL A 69 10.43 7.49 -4.05
C VAL A 69 9.64 7.89 -5.29
N ALA A 70 9.08 9.11 -5.35
CA ALA A 70 8.48 9.62 -6.59
C ALA A 70 9.52 9.73 -7.72
N VAL A 71 10.73 10.21 -7.43
CA VAL A 71 11.84 10.23 -8.40
C VAL A 71 12.26 8.80 -8.77
N GLY A 72 12.30 7.88 -7.80
CA GLY A 72 12.57 6.46 -8.03
C GLY A 72 11.56 5.81 -8.99
N SER A 73 10.28 6.21 -8.93
CA SER A 73 9.28 5.75 -9.90
C SER A 73 9.57 6.25 -11.32
N VAL A 74 10.07 7.48 -11.46
CA VAL A 74 10.49 8.01 -12.77
C VAL A 74 11.72 7.26 -13.28
N ALA A 75 12.73 7.05 -12.43
CA ALA A 75 13.93 6.31 -12.79
C ALA A 75 13.62 4.87 -13.21
N ALA A 76 12.77 4.16 -12.47
CA ALA A 76 12.30 2.82 -12.82
C ALA A 76 11.55 2.83 -14.15
N GLY A 77 10.60 3.75 -14.35
CA GLY A 77 9.83 3.85 -15.58
C GLY A 77 10.71 4.11 -16.81
N LEU A 78 11.67 5.04 -16.70
CA LEU A 78 12.64 5.31 -17.76
C LEU A 78 13.55 4.11 -18.03
N ALA A 79 14.00 3.39 -16.99
CA ALA A 79 14.78 2.17 -17.17
C ALA A 79 14.02 1.11 -17.98
N GLY A 80 12.72 0.91 -17.73
CA GLY A 80 11.90 0.01 -18.54
C GLY A 80 11.77 0.45 -20.00
N VAL A 81 11.69 1.76 -20.26
CA VAL A 81 11.72 2.30 -21.64
C VAL A 81 13.06 2.02 -22.31
N PHE A 82 14.18 2.35 -21.65
CA PHE A 82 15.52 2.08 -22.18
C PHE A 82 15.77 0.59 -22.41
N LEU A 83 15.32 -0.28 -21.51
CA LEU A 83 15.42 -1.73 -21.68
C LEU A 83 14.60 -2.20 -22.88
N THR A 84 13.44 -1.59 -23.15
CA THR A 84 12.62 -1.92 -24.33
C THR A 84 13.36 -1.58 -25.61
N GLU A 85 13.94 -0.38 -25.70
CA GLU A 85 14.70 0.07 -26.88
C GLU A 85 16.00 -0.72 -27.07
N ALA A 86 16.63 -1.17 -25.97
CA ALA A 86 17.84 -1.98 -26.01
C ALA A 86 17.56 -3.49 -26.19
N SER A 87 16.30 -3.92 -26.14
CA SER A 87 15.93 -5.33 -26.22
C SER A 87 15.99 -5.85 -27.65
N THR A 88 16.41 -7.10 -27.80
CA THR A 88 16.29 -7.87 -29.04
C THR A 88 14.97 -8.65 -29.12
N ASP A 89 14.22 -8.73 -28.02
CA ASP A 89 12.97 -9.48 -27.94
C ASP A 89 11.85 -8.72 -28.68
N PRO A 90 10.76 -9.40 -29.06
CA PRO A 90 9.58 -8.73 -29.61
C PRO A 90 9.01 -7.69 -28.62
N THR A 91 8.72 -6.49 -29.13
CA THR A 91 8.15 -5.40 -28.33
C THR A 91 6.82 -4.92 -28.89
N SER A 92 5.99 -4.34 -28.02
CA SER A 92 4.71 -3.73 -28.38
C SER A 92 4.60 -2.34 -27.80
N PHE A 93 4.32 -1.36 -28.65
CA PHE A 93 4.11 0.03 -28.24
C PHE A 93 2.95 0.17 -27.24
N ASN A 94 1.87 -0.59 -27.43
CA ASN A 94 0.72 -0.56 -26.52
C ASN A 94 1.10 -1.08 -25.13
N VAL A 95 1.89 -2.16 -25.07
CA VAL A 95 2.39 -2.73 -23.81
C VAL A 95 3.35 -1.75 -23.14
N LEU A 96 4.26 -1.15 -23.90
CA LEU A 96 5.19 -0.13 -23.44
C LEU A 96 4.47 1.04 -22.80
N VAL A 97 3.54 1.68 -23.51
CA VAL A 97 2.78 2.84 -23.03
C VAL A 97 1.97 2.48 -21.79
N SER A 98 1.29 1.34 -21.81
CA SER A 98 0.50 0.83 -20.67
C SER A 98 1.36 0.65 -19.41
N ASN A 99 2.52 0.00 -19.52
CA ASN A 99 3.36 -0.31 -18.37
C ASN A 99 4.15 0.92 -17.91
N ALA A 100 4.80 1.64 -18.84
CA ALA A 100 5.60 2.82 -18.52
C ALA A 100 4.75 3.92 -17.87
N SER A 101 3.54 4.19 -18.37
CA SER A 101 2.67 5.21 -17.78
C SER A 101 2.24 4.89 -16.34
N ARG A 102 2.05 3.61 -15.99
CA ARG A 102 1.73 3.18 -14.61
C ARG A 102 2.87 3.50 -13.64
N VAL A 103 4.11 3.20 -14.04
CA VAL A 103 5.28 3.38 -13.18
C VAL A 103 5.69 4.86 -13.13
N LEU A 104 5.77 5.54 -14.29
CA LEU A 104 6.08 6.98 -14.37
C LEU A 104 5.01 7.83 -13.66
N GLY A 105 3.74 7.48 -13.84
CA GLY A 105 2.61 8.17 -13.24
C GLY A 105 2.43 7.92 -11.74
N TRP A 106 3.16 6.95 -11.17
CA TRP A 106 3.01 6.57 -9.77
C TRP A 106 3.30 7.72 -8.81
N GLY A 107 4.38 8.48 -9.07
CA GLY A 107 4.73 9.69 -8.31
C GLY A 107 3.68 10.80 -8.40
N LEU A 108 2.98 10.92 -9.55
CA LEU A 108 1.89 11.88 -9.73
C LEU A 108 0.73 11.52 -8.81
N VAL A 109 0.29 10.25 -8.83
CA VAL A 109 -0.81 9.77 -7.99
C VAL A 109 -0.45 9.92 -6.51
N LEU A 110 0.77 9.56 -6.10
CA LEU A 110 1.25 9.75 -4.73
C LEU A 110 1.16 11.23 -4.32
N SER A 111 1.61 12.15 -5.17
CA SER A 111 1.57 13.59 -4.86
C SER A 111 0.15 14.09 -4.60
N ALA A 112 -0.81 13.66 -5.41
CA ALA A 112 -2.23 14.01 -5.25
C ALA A 112 -2.81 13.45 -3.95
N MET A 113 -2.47 12.21 -3.57
CA MET A 113 -2.85 11.63 -2.28
C MET A 113 -2.25 12.43 -1.11
N LEU A 114 -0.97 12.80 -1.18
CA LEU A 114 -0.32 13.59 -0.13
C LEU A 114 -0.88 15.02 -0.02
N TRP A 115 -1.29 15.62 -1.14
CA TRP A 115 -2.02 16.88 -1.15
C TRP A 115 -3.34 16.75 -0.38
N ALA A 116 -4.19 15.80 -0.77
CA ALA A 116 -5.46 15.52 -0.10
C ALA A 116 -5.28 15.22 1.40
N ARG A 117 -4.29 14.40 1.75
CA ARG A 117 -3.92 14.14 3.14
C ARG A 117 -3.56 15.44 3.88
N SER A 118 -2.82 16.33 3.25
CA SER A 118 -2.35 17.56 3.90
C SER A 118 -3.46 18.56 4.16
N VAL A 119 -4.47 18.63 3.28
CA VAL A 119 -5.55 19.63 3.36
C VAL A 119 -6.82 19.09 4.01
N ALA A 120 -7.05 17.77 3.98
CA ALA A 120 -8.28 17.15 4.49
C ALA A 120 -8.02 16.12 5.61
N GLY A 121 -6.78 15.65 5.78
CA GLY A 121 -6.43 14.58 6.71
C GLY A 121 -6.60 13.18 6.11
N VAL A 122 -5.98 12.19 6.75
CA VAL A 122 -5.98 10.79 6.28
C VAL A 122 -7.40 10.20 6.20
N PRO A 123 -8.28 10.31 7.23
CA PRO A 123 -9.59 9.66 7.19
C PRO A 123 -10.44 10.10 6.00
N LYS A 124 -10.48 11.41 5.72
CA LYS A 124 -11.27 11.96 4.61
C LYS A 124 -10.71 11.53 3.25
N MET A 125 -9.38 11.53 3.10
CA MET A 125 -8.72 11.03 1.89
C MET A 125 -9.10 9.57 1.61
N LEU A 126 -9.01 8.71 2.63
CA LEU A 126 -9.36 7.29 2.49
C LEU A 126 -10.85 7.08 2.19
N LEU A 127 -11.74 7.84 2.84
CA LEU A 127 -13.18 7.82 2.54
C LEU A 127 -13.48 8.24 1.10
N ALA A 128 -12.89 9.32 0.62
CA ALA A 128 -13.08 9.77 -0.75
C ALA A 128 -12.61 8.71 -1.77
N PHE A 129 -11.47 8.08 -1.51
CA PHE A 129 -10.98 6.99 -2.34
C PHE A 129 -11.94 5.78 -2.31
N ALA A 130 -12.46 5.41 -1.13
CA ALA A 130 -13.42 4.32 -1.00
C ALA A 130 -14.72 4.61 -1.76
N VAL A 131 -15.24 5.84 -1.67
CA VAL A 131 -16.41 6.29 -2.44
C VAL A 131 -16.14 6.18 -3.93
N GLY A 132 -14.98 6.62 -4.42
CA GLY A 132 -14.59 6.47 -5.82
C GLY A 132 -14.53 5.01 -6.28
N GLN A 133 -14.02 4.10 -5.45
CA GLN A 133 -14.04 2.66 -5.76
C GLN A 133 -15.46 2.11 -5.80
N LEU A 134 -16.37 2.51 -4.90
CA LEU A 134 -17.77 2.09 -4.94
C LEU A 134 -18.50 2.61 -6.18
N LEU A 135 -18.25 3.87 -6.56
CA LEU A 135 -18.74 4.42 -7.84
C LEU A 135 -18.22 3.61 -9.02
N SER A 136 -16.94 3.21 -8.97
CA SER A 136 -16.36 2.32 -9.98
C SER A 136 -17.15 1.01 -10.14
N LEU A 137 -17.61 0.41 -9.03
CA LEU A 137 -18.40 -0.82 -9.08
C LEU A 137 -19.79 -0.56 -9.69
N GLY A 138 -20.40 0.60 -9.41
CA GLY A 138 -21.66 0.98 -10.04
C GLY A 138 -21.54 1.13 -11.57
N LEU A 139 -20.38 1.54 -12.07
CA LEU A 139 -20.13 1.72 -13.51
C LEU A 139 -19.66 0.45 -14.23
N ASN A 140 -18.85 -0.37 -13.56
CA ASN A 140 -18.19 -1.53 -14.18
C ASN A 140 -18.81 -2.88 -13.78
N GLY A 141 -19.79 -2.87 -12.87
CA GLY A 141 -20.38 -4.07 -12.31
C GLY A 141 -19.56 -4.67 -11.16
N VAL A 142 -20.11 -5.75 -10.61
CA VAL A 142 -19.57 -6.53 -9.50
C VAL A 142 -19.30 -7.94 -10.01
N SER A 143 -18.26 -8.61 -9.50
CA SER A 143 -17.97 -10.00 -9.85
C SER A 143 -19.15 -10.92 -9.54
N THR A 144 -19.54 -11.74 -10.51
CA THR A 144 -20.62 -12.73 -10.39
C THR A 144 -20.24 -13.94 -9.57
N ASP A 145 -18.95 -14.30 -9.55
CA ASP A 145 -18.47 -15.50 -8.86
C ASP A 145 -18.41 -15.27 -7.34
N ASN A 146 -17.80 -14.16 -6.94
CA ASN A 146 -17.73 -13.76 -5.54
C ASN A 146 -17.61 -12.24 -5.41
N ALA A 147 -18.78 -11.61 -5.30
CA ALA A 147 -18.93 -10.16 -5.15
C ALA A 147 -18.10 -9.57 -4.00
N TRP A 148 -18.03 -10.27 -2.86
CA TRP A 148 -17.27 -9.78 -1.71
C TRP A 148 -15.76 -9.84 -1.97
N LYS A 149 -15.25 -11.02 -2.29
CA LYS A 149 -13.82 -11.30 -2.42
C LYS A 149 -13.17 -10.49 -3.55
N PHE A 150 -13.85 -10.36 -4.69
CA PHE A 150 -13.28 -9.78 -5.91
C PHE A 150 -13.71 -8.33 -6.17
N SER A 151 -14.68 -7.79 -5.43
CA SER A 151 -15.17 -6.43 -5.68
C SER A 151 -15.38 -5.60 -4.41
N LEU A 152 -16.21 -6.06 -3.47
CA LEU A 152 -16.70 -5.22 -2.36
C LEU A 152 -15.77 -5.15 -1.15
N SER A 153 -15.00 -6.20 -0.85
CA SER A 153 -14.18 -6.33 0.36
C SER A 153 -13.31 -5.07 0.59
N PHE A 154 -12.52 -4.71 -0.42
CA PHE A 154 -11.61 -3.59 -0.29
C PHE A 154 -12.29 -2.23 -0.07
N PRO A 155 -13.22 -1.77 -0.95
CA PRO A 155 -13.87 -0.49 -0.74
C PRO A 155 -14.71 -0.45 0.54
N VAL A 156 -15.37 -1.54 0.94
CA VAL A 156 -16.18 -1.57 2.16
C VAL A 156 -15.31 -1.52 3.42
N ILE A 157 -14.19 -2.26 3.45
CA ILE A 157 -13.21 -2.17 4.55
C ILE A 157 -12.67 -0.75 4.66
N LEU A 158 -12.25 -0.17 3.53
CA LEU A 158 -11.69 1.17 3.50
C LEU A 158 -12.70 2.23 3.94
N LEU A 159 -13.94 2.17 3.43
CA LEU A 159 -15.04 3.06 3.79
C LEU A 159 -15.31 2.98 5.29
N THR A 160 -15.55 1.77 5.79
CA THR A 160 -15.92 1.51 7.18
C THR A 160 -14.85 2.03 8.12
N LEU A 161 -13.62 1.54 7.99
CA LEU A 161 -12.54 1.85 8.93
C LEU A 161 -12.03 3.30 8.85
N SER A 162 -12.40 4.04 7.80
CA SER A 162 -12.04 5.46 7.65
C SER A 162 -13.10 6.41 8.18
N LEU A 163 -14.26 5.92 8.65
CA LEU A 163 -15.30 6.76 9.23
C LEU A 163 -14.76 7.51 10.47
N PRO A 164 -14.99 8.83 10.60
CA PRO A 164 -14.38 9.63 11.67
C PRO A 164 -14.75 9.15 13.08
N VAL A 165 -15.96 8.62 13.26
CA VAL A 165 -16.42 8.05 14.53
C VAL A 165 -15.59 6.84 14.93
N LEU A 166 -15.23 5.99 13.96
CA LEU A 166 -14.39 4.83 14.21
C LEU A 166 -12.95 5.28 14.44
N VAL A 167 -12.41 6.16 13.61
CA VAL A 167 -11.02 6.63 13.73
C VAL A 167 -10.72 7.23 15.11
N ARG A 168 -11.71 7.84 15.78
CA ARG A 168 -11.57 8.40 17.13
C ARG A 168 -11.71 7.38 18.27
N SER A 169 -12.32 6.21 18.01
CA SER A 169 -12.54 5.17 19.00
C SER A 169 -11.80 3.88 18.63
N ARG A 170 -10.75 3.56 19.39
CA ARG A 170 -9.97 2.34 19.20
C ARG A 170 -10.84 1.09 19.33
N VAL A 171 -11.76 1.06 20.29
CA VAL A 171 -12.70 -0.06 20.48
C VAL A 171 -13.58 -0.22 19.24
N ALA A 172 -14.15 0.87 18.73
CA ALA A 172 -15.02 0.82 17.56
C ALA A 172 -14.28 0.34 16.29
N GLN A 173 -13.02 0.73 16.10
CA GLN A 173 -12.16 0.19 15.04
C GLN A 173 -11.96 -1.32 15.17
N LEU A 174 -11.65 -1.81 16.38
CA LEU A 174 -11.38 -3.22 16.61
C LEU A 174 -12.65 -4.07 16.39
N VAL A 175 -13.80 -3.61 16.87
CA VAL A 175 -15.10 -4.27 16.63
C VAL A 175 -15.41 -4.29 15.14
N ALA A 176 -15.23 -3.17 14.42
CA ALA A 176 -15.45 -3.12 12.99
C ALA A 176 -14.50 -4.06 12.22
N CYS A 177 -13.22 -4.11 12.59
CA CYS A 177 -12.28 -5.06 12.00
C CYS A 177 -12.69 -6.51 12.24
N LEU A 178 -13.16 -6.84 13.45
CA LEU A 178 -13.60 -8.20 13.77
C LEU A 178 -14.84 -8.60 12.96
N ALA A 179 -15.82 -7.70 12.85
CA ALA A 179 -17.00 -7.91 12.01
C ALA A 179 -16.62 -8.09 10.53
N LEU A 180 -15.75 -7.23 9.99
CA LEU A 180 -15.28 -7.33 8.60
C LEU A 180 -14.44 -8.59 8.36
N ALA A 181 -13.67 -9.04 9.36
CA ALA A 181 -12.91 -10.28 9.28
C ALA A 181 -13.86 -11.48 9.23
N ALA A 182 -14.90 -11.51 10.07
CA ALA A 182 -15.93 -12.56 10.07
C ALA A 182 -16.66 -12.62 8.72
N VAL A 183 -17.10 -11.47 8.17
CA VAL A 183 -17.71 -11.41 6.83
C VAL A 183 -16.74 -11.91 5.76
N SER A 184 -15.45 -11.56 5.86
CA SER A 184 -14.43 -12.00 4.91
C SER A 184 -14.17 -13.51 4.98
N VAL A 185 -14.18 -14.12 6.16
CA VAL A 185 -14.09 -15.58 6.32
C VAL A 185 -15.32 -16.26 5.73
N ALA A 186 -16.52 -15.78 6.09
CA ALA A 186 -17.79 -16.31 5.57
C ALA A 186 -17.91 -16.22 4.04
N SER A 187 -17.18 -15.29 3.42
CA SER A 187 -17.17 -15.07 1.97
C SER A 187 -15.92 -15.62 1.26
N ASP A 188 -15.16 -16.54 1.88
CA ASP A 188 -13.91 -17.14 1.36
C ASP A 188 -12.83 -16.11 0.92
N SER A 189 -12.77 -14.96 1.59
CA SER A 189 -11.75 -13.91 1.41
C SER A 189 -10.69 -13.97 2.52
N ARG A 190 -9.94 -15.07 2.56
CA ARG A 190 -8.99 -15.41 3.64
C ARG A 190 -7.89 -14.36 3.85
N SER A 191 -7.32 -13.83 2.75
CA SER A 191 -6.27 -12.80 2.84
C SER A 191 -6.80 -11.51 3.48
N SER A 192 -8.00 -11.06 3.08
CA SER A 192 -8.65 -9.89 3.68
C SER A 192 -8.88 -10.08 5.18
N ALA A 193 -9.40 -11.25 5.58
CA ALA A 193 -9.59 -11.60 6.99
C ALA A 193 -8.26 -11.60 7.75
N GLY A 194 -7.22 -12.23 7.21
CA GLY A 194 -5.89 -12.26 7.80
C GLY A 194 -5.31 -10.86 8.02
N PHE A 195 -5.41 -9.97 7.03
CA PHE A 195 -4.93 -8.59 7.16
C PHE A 195 -5.67 -7.83 8.27
N LEU A 196 -6.98 -8.04 8.42
CA LEU A 196 -7.79 -7.43 9.47
C LEU A 196 -7.41 -7.97 10.86
N LEU A 197 -7.21 -9.29 11.01
CA LEU A 197 -6.80 -9.91 12.27
C LEU A 197 -5.39 -9.47 12.70
N ILE A 198 -4.43 -9.42 11.76
CA ILE A 198 -3.09 -8.87 12.02
C ILE A 198 -3.20 -7.39 12.41
N SER A 199 -4.08 -6.63 11.75
CA SER A 199 -4.33 -5.22 12.13
C SER A 199 -4.89 -5.08 13.54
N ILE A 200 -5.82 -5.95 13.95
CA ILE A 200 -6.34 -6.01 15.32
C ILE A 200 -5.21 -6.26 16.32
N ALA A 201 -4.39 -7.30 16.09
CA ALA A 201 -3.30 -7.67 16.98
C ALA A 201 -2.28 -6.53 17.14
N LEU A 202 -1.88 -5.89 16.04
CA LEU A 202 -0.93 -4.79 16.06
C LEU A 202 -1.50 -3.54 16.73
N VAL A 203 -2.74 -3.16 16.41
CA VAL A 203 -3.41 -2.02 17.05
C VAL A 203 -3.61 -2.30 18.53
N LEU A 204 -3.97 -3.50 18.97
CA LEU A 204 -4.05 -3.89 20.39
C LEU A 204 -2.70 -3.80 21.11
N SER A 205 -1.61 -4.11 20.40
CA SER A 205 -0.26 -4.07 20.97
C SER A 205 0.34 -2.66 21.12
N GLN A 206 -0.31 -1.61 20.60
CA GLN A 206 0.19 -0.24 20.69
C GLN A 206 0.02 0.30 22.12
N GLY A 207 1.13 0.65 22.76
CA GLY A 207 1.18 1.21 24.11
C GLY A 207 1.01 2.74 24.12
N ALA A 208 0.65 3.30 25.28
CA ALA A 208 0.75 4.75 25.50
C ALA A 208 2.23 5.16 25.45
N GLY A 209 2.58 6.11 24.59
CA GLY A 209 3.97 6.53 24.38
C GLY A 209 4.50 7.40 25.53
N ASP A 210 5.67 7.07 26.06
CA ASP A 210 6.40 7.82 27.09
C ASP A 210 7.45 8.79 26.50
N GLY A 211 7.12 9.50 25.40
CA GLY A 211 7.78 10.73 24.91
C GLY A 211 9.29 10.77 24.60
N SER A 212 10.11 9.80 25.02
CA SER A 212 11.58 9.86 24.90
C SER A 212 12.06 9.42 23.51
N LEU A 213 12.95 10.19 22.88
CA LEU A 213 13.49 9.88 21.54
C LEU A 213 14.26 8.54 21.49
N ARG A 214 15.04 8.23 22.54
CA ARG A 214 15.76 6.94 22.65
C ARG A 214 14.79 5.77 22.85
N SER A 215 13.67 6.02 23.55
CA SER A 215 12.54 5.09 23.68
C SER A 215 11.84 4.86 22.32
N ILE A 216 11.69 5.90 21.49
CA ILE A 216 11.00 5.78 20.18
C ILE A 216 11.77 4.91 19.18
N ALA A 217 13.10 5.07 19.04
CA ALA A 217 13.88 4.24 18.11
C ALA A 217 13.83 2.76 18.50
N MET A 218 14.01 2.45 19.78
CA MET A 218 13.88 1.10 20.32
C MET A 218 12.46 0.55 20.13
N ARG A 219 11.42 1.34 20.46
CA ARG A 219 10.01 0.97 20.25
C ARG A 219 9.70 0.67 18.79
N ARG A 220 10.23 1.45 17.84
CA ARG A 220 10.05 1.18 16.40
C ARG A 220 10.64 -0.16 16.00
N TRP A 221 11.86 -0.48 16.45
CA TRP A 221 12.46 -1.78 16.18
C TRP A 221 11.66 -2.92 16.80
N LEU A 222 11.23 -2.78 18.06
CA LEU A 222 10.35 -3.76 18.72
C LEU A 222 9.02 -3.93 17.99
N VAL A 223 8.44 -2.86 17.44
CA VAL A 223 7.23 -2.94 16.61
C VAL A 223 7.50 -3.71 15.32
N VAL A 224 8.63 -3.50 14.65
CA VAL A 224 8.99 -4.29 13.45
C VAL A 224 9.12 -5.77 13.81
N VAL A 225 9.80 -6.09 14.91
CA VAL A 225 9.89 -7.48 15.42
C VAL A 225 8.51 -8.04 15.72
N ARG A 226 7.61 -7.27 16.33
CA ARG A 226 6.22 -7.68 16.60
C ARG A 226 5.41 -7.88 15.32
N ILE A 227 5.57 -7.02 14.31
CA ILE A 227 4.93 -7.22 12.99
C ILE A 227 5.36 -8.56 12.42
N GLY A 228 6.68 -8.86 12.44
CA GLY A 228 7.21 -10.15 12.01
C GLY A 228 6.64 -11.33 12.82
N ALA A 229 6.64 -11.22 14.15
CA ALA A 229 6.13 -12.27 15.03
C ALA A 229 4.63 -12.53 14.86
N VAL A 230 3.82 -11.48 14.74
CA VAL A 230 2.36 -11.59 14.52
C VAL A 230 2.08 -12.18 13.14
N ALA A 231 2.80 -11.74 12.10
CA ALA A 231 2.63 -12.30 10.76
C ALA A 231 3.00 -13.79 10.71
N LEU A 232 4.13 -14.16 11.33
CA LEU A 232 4.58 -15.54 11.42
C LEU A 232 3.62 -16.41 12.25
N GLY A 233 3.18 -15.91 13.40
CA GLY A 233 2.19 -16.58 14.24
C GLY A 233 0.85 -16.77 13.52
N ALA A 234 0.37 -15.74 12.80
CA ALA A 234 -0.85 -15.83 11.99
C ALA A 234 -0.72 -16.86 10.87
N PHE A 235 0.45 -16.95 10.22
CA PHE A 235 0.74 -17.97 9.21
C PHE A 235 0.62 -19.39 9.78
N PHE A 236 1.31 -19.66 10.90
CA PHE A 236 1.26 -20.99 11.53
C PHE A 236 -0.12 -21.35 12.09
N LEU A 237 -0.81 -20.40 12.73
CA LEU A 237 -2.16 -20.62 13.25
C LEU A 237 -3.17 -20.89 12.13
N LEU A 238 -3.09 -20.14 11.02
CA LEU A 238 -3.96 -20.38 9.87
C LEU A 238 -3.67 -21.73 9.22
N GLN A 239 -2.40 -22.10 9.07
CA GLN A 239 -2.00 -23.40 8.55
C GLN A 239 -2.50 -24.55 9.43
N ALA A 240 -2.35 -24.44 10.76
CA ALA A 240 -2.88 -25.42 11.70
C ALA A 240 -4.40 -25.53 11.61
N ALA A 241 -5.12 -24.40 11.63
CA ALA A 241 -6.58 -24.41 11.53
C ALA A 241 -7.10 -24.97 10.19
N LEU A 242 -6.34 -24.80 9.09
CA LEU A 242 -6.66 -25.42 7.81
C LEU A 242 -6.46 -26.94 7.83
N LEU A 243 -5.37 -27.41 8.43
CA LEU A 243 -5.04 -28.84 8.52
C LEU A 243 -5.90 -29.60 9.53
N GLU A 244 -6.39 -28.94 10.56
CA GLU A 244 -7.31 -29.51 11.54
C GLU A 244 -8.78 -29.46 11.09
N GLY A 245 -9.06 -29.01 9.86
CA GLY A 245 -10.41 -28.98 9.29
C GLY A 245 -11.31 -27.89 9.87
N PHE A 246 -10.81 -27.01 10.76
CA PHE A 246 -11.60 -25.93 11.37
C PHE A 246 -12.18 -24.94 10.35
N LEU A 247 -11.58 -24.83 9.16
CA LEU A 247 -12.06 -24.00 8.06
C LEU A 247 -12.80 -24.81 6.97
N GLY A 248 -13.17 -26.05 7.27
CA GLY A 248 -13.92 -26.97 6.42
C GLY A 248 -13.07 -27.97 5.65
N GLU A 249 -13.63 -29.14 5.37
CA GLU A 249 -12.95 -30.28 4.74
C GLU A 249 -12.36 -29.95 3.36
N GLN A 250 -13.04 -29.12 2.56
CA GLN A 250 -12.49 -28.69 1.26
C GLN A 250 -11.22 -27.84 1.41
N ALA A 251 -11.15 -27.03 2.47
CA ALA A 251 -9.99 -26.20 2.74
C ALA A 251 -8.82 -27.03 3.26
N GLU A 252 -9.11 -28.04 4.09
CA GLU A 252 -8.15 -29.05 4.56
C GLU A 252 -7.56 -29.84 3.38
N ALA A 253 -8.42 -30.48 2.58
CA ALA A 253 -7.99 -31.29 1.44
C ALA A 253 -7.12 -30.48 0.46
N ARG A 254 -7.49 -29.22 0.17
CA ARG A 254 -6.68 -28.33 -0.67
C ARG A 254 -5.33 -27.99 -0.04
N THR A 255 -5.30 -27.69 1.26
CA THR A 255 -4.07 -27.33 1.97
C THR A 255 -3.12 -28.52 2.06
N ALA A 256 -3.66 -29.71 2.36
CA ALA A 256 -2.92 -30.96 2.37
C ALA A 256 -2.32 -31.25 0.98
N TYR A 257 -3.12 -31.09 -0.09
CA TYR A 257 -2.64 -31.21 -1.47
C TYR A 257 -1.53 -30.20 -1.81
N GLN A 258 -1.68 -28.93 -1.40
CA GLN A 258 -0.66 -27.89 -1.65
C GLN A 258 0.65 -28.17 -0.92
N ILE A 259 0.62 -28.72 0.29
CA ILE A 259 1.81 -29.11 1.04
C ILE A 259 2.46 -30.35 0.42
N GLN A 260 1.66 -31.37 0.07
CA GLN A 260 2.17 -32.61 -0.52
C GLN A 260 2.87 -32.38 -1.85
N ASN A 261 2.33 -31.50 -2.71
CA ASN A 261 2.91 -31.23 -4.03
C ASN A 261 3.96 -30.12 -4.02
N GLY A 262 3.71 -29.02 -3.29
CA GLY A 262 4.57 -27.83 -3.31
C GLY A 262 5.52 -27.68 -2.12
N GLY A 263 5.58 -28.65 -1.21
CA GLY A 263 6.45 -28.66 -0.03
C GLY A 263 6.06 -27.67 1.08
N SER A 264 5.31 -26.62 0.78
CA SER A 264 4.73 -25.70 1.77
C SER A 264 3.44 -25.06 1.26
N VAL A 265 2.62 -24.55 2.17
CA VAL A 265 1.37 -23.81 1.83
C VAL A 265 1.68 -22.57 0.99
N LEU A 266 2.82 -21.91 1.24
CA LEU A 266 3.17 -20.69 0.50
C LEU A 266 3.66 -21.03 -0.92
N ALA A 267 4.54 -22.02 -1.06
CA ALA A 267 5.07 -22.45 -2.36
C ALA A 267 3.99 -23.13 -3.22
N GLY A 268 3.23 -24.08 -2.66
CA GLY A 268 2.14 -24.77 -3.36
C GLY A 268 0.90 -23.90 -3.57
N GLY A 269 0.72 -22.84 -2.77
CA GLY A 269 -0.38 -21.89 -2.91
C GLY A 269 -0.10 -20.70 -3.84
N ARG A 270 1.16 -20.50 -4.26
CA ARG A 270 1.62 -19.36 -5.09
C ARG A 270 2.64 -19.81 -6.13
N PRO A 271 2.23 -20.67 -7.08
CA PRO A 271 3.14 -21.18 -8.09
C PRO A 271 3.78 -20.08 -8.94
N GLU A 272 3.13 -18.92 -9.10
CA GLU A 272 3.62 -17.77 -9.87
C GLU A 272 4.93 -17.18 -9.30
N MET A 273 5.26 -17.44 -8.03
CA MET A 273 6.59 -17.12 -7.49
C MET A 273 7.69 -17.90 -8.21
N GLY A 274 7.44 -19.15 -8.56
CA GLY A 274 8.38 -19.99 -9.33
C GLY A 274 8.62 -19.40 -10.71
N ALA A 275 7.57 -18.94 -11.39
CA ALA A 275 7.69 -18.21 -12.65
C ALA A 275 8.49 -16.90 -12.49
N SER A 276 8.18 -16.11 -11.47
CA SER A 276 8.89 -14.85 -11.17
C SER A 276 10.39 -15.08 -11.01
N VAL A 277 10.77 -16.05 -10.17
CA VAL A 277 12.18 -16.36 -9.89
C VAL A 277 12.86 -16.89 -11.15
N ALA A 278 12.25 -17.82 -11.88
CA ALA A 278 12.86 -18.38 -13.09
C ALA A 278 13.11 -17.33 -14.17
N LEU A 279 12.14 -16.44 -14.42
CA LEU A 279 12.29 -15.35 -15.40
C LEU A 279 13.35 -14.33 -14.98
N ILE A 280 13.40 -13.95 -13.69
CA ILE A 280 14.43 -13.04 -13.17
C ILE A 280 15.81 -13.68 -13.30
N LEU A 281 15.95 -14.98 -13.01
CA LEU A 281 17.22 -15.68 -13.16
C LEU A 281 17.64 -15.81 -14.63
N ALA A 282 16.69 -15.98 -15.55
CA ALA A 282 16.96 -16.03 -16.98
C ALA A 282 17.42 -14.68 -17.53
N LYS A 283 16.81 -13.57 -17.09
CA LYS A 283 17.15 -12.21 -17.55
C LYS A 283 17.20 -11.21 -16.38
N PRO A 284 18.27 -11.20 -15.57
CA PRO A 284 18.33 -10.45 -14.31
C PRO A 284 18.30 -8.92 -14.47
N PHE A 285 18.66 -8.42 -15.65
CA PHE A 285 18.59 -6.98 -15.97
C PHE A 285 17.21 -6.53 -16.43
N GLY A 286 16.28 -7.46 -16.66
CA GLY A 286 14.92 -7.20 -17.13
C GLY A 286 14.77 -7.36 -18.65
N TYR A 287 13.52 -7.50 -19.06
CA TYR A 287 13.04 -7.69 -20.43
C TYR A 287 12.69 -6.36 -21.11
N GLY A 288 12.29 -5.35 -20.33
CA GLY A 288 11.79 -4.08 -20.83
C GLY A 288 10.27 -3.93 -20.70
N ALA A 289 9.82 -2.68 -20.55
CA ALA A 289 8.43 -2.36 -20.26
C ALA A 289 7.48 -2.67 -21.43
N GLY A 290 8.00 -2.70 -22.67
CA GLY A 290 7.28 -3.06 -23.87
C GLY A 290 7.46 -4.49 -24.35
N ALA A 291 8.22 -5.33 -23.62
CA ALA A 291 8.50 -6.69 -24.04
C ALA A 291 7.22 -7.54 -24.12
N VAL A 292 7.11 -8.33 -25.18
CA VAL A 292 6.07 -9.33 -25.40
C VAL A 292 6.68 -10.70 -25.11
N PRO A 293 6.08 -11.51 -24.21
CA PRO A 293 6.63 -12.82 -23.85
C PRO A 293 6.79 -13.73 -25.08
N GLU A 294 7.97 -14.33 -25.24
CA GLU A 294 8.21 -15.35 -26.25
C GLU A 294 7.84 -16.77 -25.74
N PRO A 295 7.63 -17.75 -26.64
CA PRO A 295 7.40 -19.13 -26.23
C PRO A 295 8.49 -19.69 -25.30
N SER A 296 9.75 -19.27 -25.49
CA SER A 296 10.89 -19.60 -24.62
C SER A 296 10.71 -19.05 -23.20
N ASP A 297 10.24 -17.82 -23.04
CA ASP A 297 9.97 -17.21 -21.74
C ASP A 297 8.84 -17.93 -21.01
N ILE A 298 7.80 -18.30 -21.74
CA ILE A 298 6.69 -19.07 -21.19
C ILE A 298 7.23 -20.42 -20.68
N LEU A 299 8.09 -21.11 -21.43
CA LEU A 299 8.70 -22.37 -20.98
C LEU A 299 9.58 -22.19 -19.74
N VAL A 300 10.35 -21.11 -19.65
CA VAL A 300 11.14 -20.77 -18.45
C VAL A 300 10.22 -20.59 -17.25
N ALA A 301 9.16 -19.80 -17.40
CA ALA A 301 8.18 -19.56 -16.35
C ALA A 301 7.51 -20.87 -15.90
N LYS A 302 7.03 -21.68 -16.84
CA LYS A 302 6.44 -23.00 -16.58
C LYS A 302 7.40 -23.92 -15.84
N GLY A 303 8.66 -23.99 -16.28
CA GLY A 303 9.70 -24.76 -15.60
C GLY A 303 9.88 -24.35 -14.15
N GLY A 304 9.91 -23.04 -13.88
CA GLY A 304 9.95 -22.49 -12.53
C GLY A 304 8.73 -22.84 -11.68
N MET A 305 7.53 -22.88 -12.27
CA MET A 305 6.32 -23.31 -11.54
C MET A 305 6.33 -24.81 -11.25
N SER A 306 6.82 -25.63 -12.20
CA SER A 306 6.91 -27.08 -12.03
C SER A 306 7.89 -27.53 -10.96
N THR A 307 8.96 -26.77 -10.69
CA THR A 307 9.85 -27.06 -9.55
C THR A 307 9.15 -26.90 -8.19
N LEU A 308 8.04 -26.15 -8.16
CA LEU A 308 7.16 -26.01 -6.99
C LEU A 308 6.00 -27.02 -7.01
N GLY A 309 6.06 -28.06 -7.83
CA GLY A 309 5.05 -29.12 -7.92
C GLY A 309 3.72 -28.69 -8.54
N TYR A 310 3.70 -27.56 -9.25
CA TYR A 310 2.53 -27.11 -10.00
C TYR A 310 2.52 -27.69 -11.41
N ASP A 311 1.34 -28.05 -11.92
CA ASP A 311 1.14 -28.37 -13.34
C ASP A 311 0.80 -27.09 -14.11
N PRO A 312 1.73 -26.54 -14.91
CA PRO A 312 1.52 -25.28 -15.60
C PRO A 312 0.83 -25.44 -16.97
N ASN A 313 0.52 -26.65 -17.41
CA ASN A 313 -0.07 -26.93 -18.72
C ASN A 313 -1.61 -26.97 -18.66
N ASN A 314 -2.20 -25.95 -18.04
CA ASN A 314 -3.64 -25.86 -17.79
C ASN A 314 -4.30 -24.65 -18.47
N GLY A 315 -3.54 -23.91 -19.30
CA GLY A 315 -4.00 -22.73 -20.01
C GLY A 315 -4.03 -21.44 -19.19
N TYR A 316 -3.87 -21.49 -17.86
CA TYR A 316 -3.78 -20.29 -17.02
C TYR A 316 -2.53 -19.48 -17.34
N VAL A 317 -1.39 -20.15 -17.49
CA VAL A 317 -0.09 -19.51 -17.68
C VAL A 317 -0.07 -18.73 -18.99
N GLU A 318 -0.49 -19.36 -20.08
CA GLU A 318 -0.47 -18.77 -21.42
C GLU A 318 -1.51 -17.66 -21.57
N ASN A 319 -2.75 -17.90 -21.12
CA ASN A 319 -3.85 -16.97 -21.38
C ASN A 319 -3.89 -15.81 -20.38
N TYR A 320 -3.60 -16.08 -19.09
CA TYR A 320 -3.69 -15.07 -18.04
C TYR A 320 -2.33 -14.40 -17.78
N MET A 321 -1.30 -15.20 -17.46
CA MET A 321 -0.01 -14.63 -17.01
C MET A 321 0.78 -13.99 -18.15
N PHE A 322 0.67 -14.50 -19.37
CA PHE A 322 1.46 -14.04 -20.52
C PHE A 322 0.63 -13.51 -21.71
N GLY A 323 -0.69 -13.69 -21.69
CA GLY A 323 -1.56 -13.34 -22.83
C GLY A 323 -1.64 -11.84 -23.16
N ARG A 324 -1.18 -10.96 -22.25
CA ARG A 324 -1.16 -9.49 -22.46
C ARG A 324 0.19 -8.84 -22.11
N GLY A 325 1.23 -9.64 -21.91
CA GLY A 325 2.51 -9.22 -21.30
C GLY A 325 2.80 -10.00 -20.03
N PHE A 326 3.92 -9.69 -19.37
CA PHE A 326 4.36 -10.37 -18.14
C PHE A 326 3.49 -10.01 -16.93
N GLU A 327 2.71 -10.95 -16.39
CA GLU A 327 1.97 -10.81 -15.12
C GLU A 327 2.18 -12.06 -14.26
N VAL A 328 3.15 -11.99 -13.35
CA VAL A 328 3.54 -13.10 -12.46
C VAL A 328 2.96 -12.97 -11.05
N HIS A 329 1.86 -12.20 -10.90
CA HIS A 329 1.15 -11.96 -9.64
C HIS A 329 2.06 -11.54 -8.48
N SER A 330 3.08 -10.77 -8.81
CA SER A 330 4.00 -10.16 -7.87
C SER A 330 4.35 -8.79 -8.41
N VAL A 331 4.00 -7.73 -7.68
CA VAL A 331 4.40 -6.38 -8.08
C VAL A 331 5.92 -6.26 -8.15
N LEU A 332 6.65 -6.86 -7.20
CA LEU A 332 8.11 -6.93 -7.25
C LEU A 332 8.58 -7.72 -8.47
N GLY A 333 8.00 -8.91 -8.71
CA GLY A 333 8.33 -9.74 -9.87
C GLY A 333 8.13 -9.01 -11.19
N ASN A 334 6.93 -8.45 -11.43
CA ASN A 334 6.63 -7.70 -12.64
C ASN A 334 7.52 -6.48 -12.78
N LEU A 335 7.78 -5.72 -11.70
CA LEU A 335 8.65 -4.56 -11.78
C LEU A 335 10.10 -4.93 -12.10
N TRP A 336 10.61 -6.03 -11.56
CA TRP A 336 11.94 -6.51 -11.92
C TRP A 336 11.98 -6.98 -13.37
N ILE A 337 11.04 -7.82 -13.77
CA ILE A 337 10.97 -8.38 -15.13
C ILE A 337 10.85 -7.24 -16.15
N GLN A 338 9.97 -6.27 -15.94
CA GLN A 338 9.67 -5.24 -16.94
C GLN A 338 10.56 -3.99 -16.85
N PHE A 339 11.06 -3.64 -15.66
CA PHE A 339 11.83 -2.40 -15.43
C PHE A 339 13.23 -2.65 -14.84
N GLY A 340 13.64 -3.91 -14.79
CA GLY A 340 14.96 -4.32 -14.33
C GLY A 340 15.20 -4.05 -12.85
N ILE A 341 16.49 -3.94 -12.53
CA ILE A 341 16.96 -3.72 -11.16
C ILE A 341 16.38 -2.43 -10.55
N LEU A 342 16.19 -1.37 -11.33
CA LEU A 342 15.60 -0.12 -10.81
C LEU A 342 14.11 -0.30 -10.46
N GLY A 343 13.37 -1.10 -11.23
CA GLY A 343 12.02 -1.52 -10.86
C GLY A 343 11.98 -2.27 -9.55
N ALA A 344 12.89 -3.23 -9.36
CA ALA A 344 13.00 -4.00 -8.13
C ALA A 344 13.33 -3.12 -6.91
N ILE A 345 14.33 -2.24 -7.05
CA ILE A 345 14.71 -1.27 -6.01
C ILE A 345 13.52 -0.37 -5.64
N PHE A 346 12.77 0.11 -6.63
CA PHE A 346 11.59 0.93 -6.40
C PHE A 346 10.52 0.16 -5.59
N ALA A 347 10.19 -1.07 -5.98
CA ALA A 347 9.24 -1.92 -5.24
C ALA A 347 9.70 -2.15 -3.79
N ILE A 348 10.97 -2.49 -3.59
CA ILE A 348 11.57 -2.72 -2.26
C ILE A 348 11.52 -1.43 -1.42
N ALA A 349 11.85 -0.28 -2.01
CA ALA A 349 11.79 1.01 -1.33
C ALA A 349 10.35 1.33 -0.85
N VAL A 350 9.34 1.06 -1.68
CA VAL A 350 7.94 1.23 -1.27
C VAL A 350 7.58 0.29 -0.12
N ALA A 351 7.97 -0.99 -0.18
CA ALA A 351 7.75 -1.95 0.91
C ALA A 351 8.37 -1.47 2.23
N ILE A 352 9.63 -1.03 2.20
CA ILE A 352 10.35 -0.50 3.36
C ILE A 352 9.62 0.70 3.94
N LEU A 353 9.16 1.64 3.11
CA LEU A 353 8.46 2.82 3.60
C LEU A 353 7.06 2.52 4.14
N LEU A 354 6.35 1.52 3.61
CA LEU A 354 5.08 1.06 4.19
C LEU A 354 5.30 0.50 5.61
N VAL A 355 6.28 -0.41 5.78
CA VAL A 355 6.63 -0.98 7.08
C VAL A 355 7.11 0.10 8.04
N ARG A 356 8.00 0.98 7.58
CA ARG A 356 8.54 2.08 8.40
C ARG A 356 7.46 3.06 8.83
N GLY A 357 6.56 3.44 7.91
CA GLY A 357 5.44 4.33 8.21
C GLY A 357 4.49 3.71 9.23
N ALA A 358 4.10 2.44 9.03
CA ALA A 358 3.26 1.72 9.99
C ALA A 358 3.93 1.59 11.37
N ALA A 359 5.20 1.19 11.40
CA ALA A 359 5.96 1.06 12.64
C ALA A 359 6.13 2.39 13.37
N HIS A 360 6.30 3.50 12.63
CA HIS A 360 6.32 4.85 13.18
C HIS A 360 5.02 5.18 13.91
N GLN A 361 3.87 4.98 13.25
CA GLN A 361 2.57 5.31 13.82
C GLN A 361 2.22 4.40 15.01
N LEU A 362 2.54 3.11 14.94
CA LEU A 362 2.36 2.15 16.03
C LEU A 362 3.23 2.50 17.25
N ALA A 363 4.50 2.88 17.03
CA ALA A 363 5.41 3.28 18.10
C ALA A 363 4.94 4.56 18.83
N LEU A 364 4.24 5.46 18.11
CA LEU A 364 3.63 6.66 18.69
C LEU A 364 2.23 6.41 19.28
N GLY A 365 1.66 5.21 19.12
CA GLY A 365 0.29 4.91 19.55
C GLY A 365 -0.79 5.64 18.74
N THR A 366 -0.46 6.18 17.56
CA THR A 366 -1.36 6.94 16.68
C THR A 366 -1.83 6.15 15.46
N ALA A 367 -1.40 4.90 15.32
CA ALA A 367 -1.88 4.02 14.27
C ALA A 367 -3.39 3.77 14.39
N THR A 368 -4.07 3.88 13.25
CA THR A 368 -5.46 3.45 13.09
C THR A 368 -5.48 2.08 12.41
N ALA A 369 -6.55 1.32 12.63
CA ALA A 369 -6.67 0.00 12.02
C ALA A 369 -6.58 0.03 10.49
N VAL A 370 -7.15 1.05 9.85
CA VAL A 370 -7.09 1.20 8.38
C VAL A 370 -5.68 1.47 7.87
N MET A 371 -4.86 2.25 8.60
CA MET A 371 -3.46 2.49 8.22
C MET A 371 -2.64 1.20 8.28
N VAL A 372 -2.83 0.41 9.34
CA VAL A 372 -2.14 -0.87 9.52
C VAL A 372 -2.60 -1.87 8.46
N TYR A 373 -3.90 -1.97 8.21
CA TYR A 373 -4.47 -2.80 7.15
C TYR A 373 -3.88 -2.47 5.78
N LEU A 374 -3.84 -1.19 5.40
CA LEU A 374 -3.28 -0.75 4.12
C LEU A 374 -1.78 -1.04 4.00
N ALA A 375 -1.02 -0.90 5.09
CA ALA A 375 0.41 -1.22 5.09
C ALA A 375 0.67 -2.73 4.90
N ILE A 376 -0.04 -3.58 5.65
CA ILE A 376 0.07 -5.04 5.53
C ILE A 376 -0.33 -5.48 4.12
N ARG A 377 -1.49 -5.01 3.65
CA ARG A 377 -1.96 -5.30 2.30
C ARG A 377 -0.97 -4.82 1.25
N GLY A 378 -0.42 -3.61 1.38
CA GLY A 378 0.56 -3.08 0.43
C GLY A 378 1.83 -3.93 0.36
N VAL A 379 2.34 -4.41 1.50
CA VAL A 379 3.48 -5.33 1.54
C VAL A 379 3.14 -6.68 0.92
N TRP A 380 1.95 -7.22 1.21
CA TRP A 380 1.46 -8.44 0.58
C TRP A 380 1.33 -8.29 -0.94
N ASP A 381 0.80 -7.17 -1.40
CA ASP A 381 0.61 -6.87 -2.81
C ASP A 381 1.94 -6.81 -3.57
N ILE A 382 2.98 -6.27 -2.93
CA ILE A 382 4.35 -6.25 -3.46
C ILE A 382 4.86 -7.67 -3.76
N ALA A 383 4.54 -8.63 -2.91
CA ALA A 383 5.02 -10.00 -3.03
C ALA A 383 4.13 -10.90 -3.89
N PHE A 384 2.80 -10.79 -3.77
CA PHE A 384 1.86 -11.86 -4.17
C PHE A 384 0.56 -11.40 -4.83
N SER A 385 0.47 -10.15 -5.30
CA SER A 385 -0.74 -9.66 -5.99
C SER A 385 -0.46 -9.14 -7.40
N PRO A 386 -1.49 -9.17 -8.29
CA PRO A 386 -1.39 -8.63 -9.63
C PRO A 386 -1.06 -7.15 -9.65
N THR A 387 -0.18 -6.76 -10.56
CA THR A 387 0.31 -5.39 -10.67
C THR A 387 -0.81 -4.39 -10.95
N LEU A 388 -1.71 -4.73 -11.88
CA LEU A 388 -2.79 -3.84 -12.30
C LEU A 388 -3.69 -3.40 -11.13
N SER A 389 -4.07 -4.34 -10.26
CA SER A 389 -4.92 -4.02 -9.10
C SER A 389 -4.19 -3.30 -7.98
N SER A 390 -2.93 -3.65 -7.75
CA SER A 390 -2.15 -3.17 -6.61
C SER A 390 -1.59 -1.77 -6.83
N PHE A 391 -1.21 -1.42 -8.06
CA PHE A 391 -0.66 -0.10 -8.38
C PHE A 391 -1.64 1.06 -8.14
N ILE A 392 -2.94 0.80 -8.20
CA ILE A 392 -3.97 1.80 -7.89
C ILE A 392 -4.00 2.10 -6.38
N VAL A 393 -3.72 1.11 -5.53
CA VAL A 393 -3.87 1.19 -4.07
C VAL A 393 -2.56 1.54 -3.36
N MET A 394 -1.41 1.17 -3.91
CA MET A 394 -0.11 1.40 -3.27
C MET A 394 0.22 2.88 -2.97
N PRO A 395 -0.01 3.85 -3.88
CA PRO A 395 0.19 5.27 -3.57
C PRO A 395 -0.69 5.74 -2.40
N LEU A 396 -1.93 5.25 -2.32
CA LEU A 396 -2.84 5.55 -1.21
C LEU A 396 -2.33 4.98 0.11
N ALA A 397 -1.92 3.71 0.12
CA ALA A 397 -1.38 3.05 1.30
C ALA A 397 -0.13 3.78 1.80
N LEU A 398 0.79 4.14 0.91
CA LEU A 398 1.97 4.90 1.28
C LEU A 398 1.63 6.30 1.79
N ALA A 399 0.72 7.00 1.11
CA ALA A 399 0.25 8.31 1.56
C ALA A 399 -0.43 8.25 2.93
N ALA A 400 -1.13 7.17 3.27
CA ALA A 400 -1.77 7.00 4.57
C ALA A 400 -0.76 6.89 5.72
N VAL A 401 0.37 6.22 5.49
CA VAL A 401 1.40 5.96 6.52
C VAL A 401 2.63 6.87 6.42
N ALA A 402 2.72 7.76 5.42
CA ALA A 402 3.89 8.61 5.23
C ALA A 402 4.20 9.44 6.48
N VAL A 403 5.47 9.59 6.82
CA VAL A 403 5.89 10.30 8.03
C VAL A 403 6.07 11.78 7.68
N PRO A 404 5.35 12.72 8.34
CA PRO A 404 5.57 14.14 8.11
C PRO A 404 7.00 14.53 8.54
N LYS A 405 7.68 15.36 7.74
CA LYS A 405 8.90 16.01 8.21
C LYS A 405 8.50 16.97 9.33
N VAL A 406 9.11 16.84 10.51
CA VAL A 406 9.00 17.88 11.53
C VAL A 406 9.60 19.13 10.92
N ALA A 407 8.77 20.14 10.65
CA ALA A 407 9.30 21.44 10.29
C ALA A 407 10.24 21.85 11.42
N ALA A 408 11.52 22.03 11.13
CA ALA A 408 12.42 22.73 12.03
C ALA A 408 11.83 24.14 12.22
N ARG A 409 10.93 24.29 13.20
CA ARG A 409 10.44 25.59 13.62
C ARG A 409 11.66 26.31 14.14
N HIS A 410 12.12 27.31 13.39
CA HIS A 410 12.86 28.41 13.97
C HIS A 410 12.15 28.85 15.26
N GLY A 411 12.88 28.74 16.37
CA GLY A 411 12.63 29.41 17.65
C GLY A 411 11.19 29.34 18.16
N ASP A 412 10.74 28.17 18.64
CA ASP A 412 9.66 28.13 19.61
C ASP A 412 10.26 28.40 21.01
N PRO A 413 9.95 29.53 21.69
CA PRO A 413 10.50 29.86 23.01
C PRO A 413 10.14 28.85 24.11
N LEU A 414 9.24 27.91 23.80
CA LEU A 414 8.73 26.88 24.70
C LEU A 414 9.35 25.49 24.46
N SER A 415 10.27 25.38 23.49
CA SER A 415 11.16 24.21 23.43
C SER A 415 12.07 24.19 24.65
N GLY A 416 12.44 23.00 25.15
CA GLY A 416 13.11 22.83 26.45
C GLY A 416 14.42 23.62 26.65
N ASP A 417 15.00 24.19 25.59
CA ASP A 417 16.13 25.11 25.67
C ASP A 417 15.74 26.52 26.15
N GLY A 418 14.52 27.00 25.86
CA GLY A 418 13.99 28.28 26.37
C GLY A 418 13.68 28.25 27.87
N LEU A 419 13.23 27.09 28.38
CA LEU A 419 13.07 26.84 29.82
C LEU A 419 14.42 26.78 30.54
N ARG A 420 15.44 26.14 29.93
CA ARG A 420 16.81 26.08 30.47
C ARG A 420 17.52 27.43 30.45
N ALA A 421 17.25 28.29 29.46
CA ALA A 421 17.78 29.64 29.41
C ALA A 421 17.17 30.54 30.49
N ARG A 422 15.87 30.40 30.78
CA ARG A 422 15.19 31.12 31.88
C ARG A 422 15.69 30.71 33.26
N ASP A 423 15.93 29.41 33.49
CA ASP A 423 16.47 28.91 34.76
C ASP A 423 17.93 29.31 35.02
N ARG A 424 18.73 29.55 33.96
CA ARG A 424 20.09 30.08 34.11
C ARG A 424 20.12 31.58 34.36
N ALA A 425 19.13 32.32 33.87
CA ALA A 425 19.00 33.75 34.13
C ALA A 425 18.54 34.03 35.57
N SER A 426 17.60 33.23 36.10
CA SER A 426 17.11 33.39 37.49
C SER A 426 18.14 33.03 38.56
N ARG A 427 19.07 32.10 38.26
CA ARG A 427 20.17 31.70 39.17
C ARG A 427 21.39 32.61 39.15
N ARG A 428 21.45 33.61 38.26
CA ARG A 428 22.53 34.61 38.23
C ARG A 428 22.12 35.95 38.85
N SER A 429 20.85 36.11 39.20
CA SER A 429 20.28 37.31 39.84
C SER A 429 19.91 37.10 41.32
N ALA A 430 20.34 35.99 41.91
CA ALA A 430 20.35 35.73 43.35
C ALA A 430 21.79 35.41 43.74
#